data_AF-A0A8D0GZS0-F1
#
_entry.id   AF-A0A8D0GZS0-F1
#
_cell.length_a   1.000
_cell.length_b   1.000
_cell.length_c   1.000
_cell.angle_alpha   90.00
_cell.angle_beta   90.00
_cell.angle_gamma   90.00
#
_symmetry.space_group_name_H-M   'P 1'
#
loop_
_entity.id
_entity.type
_entity.pdbx_description
1 polymer ?
#
loop_
_entity_poly.entity_id
_entity_poly.type
_entity_poly.pdbx_seq_one_letter_code
_entity_poly.pdbx_strand_id
1 'polypeptide(L)'
;MAGSNGSSVPEYEVAELNTRVFHVGSFGALWREKLRRADLALQRGAAEGDDAVVAEDLGCALETAAALRAVCSIDSLKCANKEEDSEVIPEDTNLVTLRIRKKTLERREETIIIDRACRQETFIYEMESHSIGKRPQNQKNLIKEGELILTLNIFYPVIFQKHKECKPYQTVLVLGSQKLTELKDSISCVSDLQIGGELSSQPDQAPEHLSKDLYKSAFLYFEGIFYNDKRQSECRDLSRTIIEWSESRDRGYKNLQTAKMEDYTFNDLSIKVGFPYLYCHQGDCEHLIIITDIRLVHQDDCLDRTLYPLSIKKHWLWTRKCFVCKMYTARWVTNEDTLAPQDHSLFCDV
;
A
#
# COMPACT_ATOMS: atom_id res chain seq x y z
N MET A 1 37.33 32.30 -11.45
CA MET A 1 36.91 32.01 -10.06
C MET A 1 35.39 31.93 -10.04
N ALA A 2 34.86 30.80 -9.56
CA ALA A 2 33.51 30.51 -9.01
C ALA A 2 32.26 31.09 -9.70
N GLY A 3 31.18 30.35 -9.95
CA GLY A 3 30.83 29.00 -9.51
C GLY A 3 29.38 28.68 -9.92
N SER A 4 29.18 27.39 -10.19
CA SER A 4 27.94 26.60 -10.30
C SER A 4 26.59 27.25 -9.95
N ASN A 5 25.62 27.09 -10.84
CA ASN A 5 24.25 26.69 -10.47
C ASN A 5 23.70 25.71 -11.52
N GLY A 6 24.43 24.61 -11.72
CA GLY A 6 23.86 23.40 -12.30
C GLY A 6 23.08 22.70 -11.20
N SER A 7 21.76 22.63 -11.38
CA SER A 7 20.85 21.83 -10.56
C SER A 7 21.49 20.49 -10.21
N SER A 8 21.70 20.21 -8.93
CA SER A 8 22.28 18.97 -8.41
C SER A 8 21.28 17.81 -8.44
N VAL A 9 20.46 17.74 -9.48
CA VAL A 9 19.43 16.73 -9.66
C VAL A 9 19.96 15.71 -10.67
N PRO A 10 20.10 14.43 -10.30
CA PRO A 10 20.55 13.38 -11.21
C PRO A 10 19.67 13.32 -12.48
N GLU A 11 20.26 13.05 -13.65
CA GLU A 11 19.55 13.00 -14.95
C GLU A 11 18.36 12.02 -15.03
N TYR A 12 18.24 11.08 -14.08
CA TYR A 12 17.10 10.15 -14.01
C TYR A 12 15.91 10.68 -13.19
N GLU A 13 16.08 11.76 -12.43
CA GLU A 13 14.97 12.43 -11.74
C GLU A 13 14.35 13.46 -12.67
N VAL A 14 13.39 13.02 -13.48
CA VAL A 14 12.58 13.94 -14.29
C VAL A 14 11.68 14.75 -13.36
N ALA A 15 11.93 16.05 -13.25
CA ALA A 15 11.22 16.98 -12.37
C ALA A 15 9.68 17.00 -12.53
N GLU A 16 9.16 16.38 -13.60
CA GLU A 16 7.74 16.38 -13.97
C GLU A 16 7.01 15.02 -13.84
N LEU A 17 7.65 13.95 -13.33
CA LEU A 17 7.07 12.59 -13.34
C LEU A 17 5.66 12.48 -12.74
N ASN A 18 5.35 13.26 -11.70
CA ASN A 18 4.05 13.23 -11.01
C ASN A 18 3.21 14.49 -11.28
N THR A 19 3.28 15.09 -12.48
CA THR A 19 2.65 16.42 -12.71
C THR A 19 1.25 16.38 -13.28
N ARG A 20 0.92 15.39 -14.12
CA ARG A 20 -0.34 15.40 -14.87
C ARG A 20 -1.45 14.71 -14.10
N VAL A 21 -2.43 15.51 -13.69
CA VAL A 21 -3.70 15.02 -13.18
C VAL A 21 -4.44 14.29 -14.30
N PHE A 22 -4.95 13.10 -14.01
CA PHE A 22 -5.88 12.40 -14.89
C PHE A 22 -7.04 11.81 -14.10
N HIS A 23 -8.17 11.64 -14.78
CA HIS A 23 -9.36 11.01 -14.21
C HIS A 23 -9.27 9.48 -14.31
N VAL A 24 -9.38 8.79 -13.18
CA VAL A 24 -9.17 7.34 -13.06
C VAL A 24 -10.15 6.55 -13.94
N GLY A 25 -11.44 6.88 -13.89
CA GLY A 25 -12.46 6.18 -14.68
C GLY A 25 -12.26 6.38 -16.19
N SER A 26 -11.79 7.55 -16.61
CA SER A 26 -11.47 7.85 -18.02
C SER A 26 -10.25 7.07 -18.48
N PHE A 27 -9.22 6.95 -17.65
CA PHE A 27 -8.07 6.10 -17.92
C PHE A 27 -8.49 4.65 -18.18
N GLY A 28 -9.32 4.08 -17.30
CA GLY A 28 -9.84 2.72 -17.49
C GLY A 28 -10.70 2.57 -18.74
N ALA A 29 -11.53 3.57 -19.07
CA ALA A 29 -12.36 3.54 -20.27
C ALA A 29 -11.52 3.54 -21.56
N LEU A 30 -10.48 4.38 -21.62
CA LEU A 30 -9.57 4.45 -22.77
C LEU A 30 -8.84 3.13 -23.01
N TRP A 31 -8.35 2.48 -21.94
CA TRP A 31 -7.69 1.17 -22.08
C TRP A 31 -8.67 0.08 -22.54
N ARG A 32 -9.90 0.06 -22.02
CA ARG A 32 -10.94 -0.87 -22.48
C ARG A 32 -11.34 -0.68 -23.95
N GLU A 33 -11.20 0.52 -24.49
CA GLU A 33 -11.43 0.81 -25.91
C GLU A 33 -10.28 0.30 -26.79
N LYS A 34 -9.04 0.38 -26.29
CA LYS A 34 -7.84 0.03 -27.06
C LYS A 34 -7.50 -1.46 -27.04
N LEU A 35 -7.85 -2.16 -25.98
CA LEU A 35 -7.53 -3.58 -25.80
C LEU A 35 -8.58 -4.50 -26.43
N ARG A 36 -8.15 -5.68 -26.90
CA ARG A 36 -9.05 -6.71 -27.41
C ARG A 36 -9.78 -7.36 -26.24
N ARG A 37 -10.93 -7.97 -26.51
CA ARG A 37 -11.66 -8.75 -25.48
C ARG A 37 -10.82 -9.86 -24.87
N ALA A 38 -9.95 -10.50 -25.66
CA ALA A 38 -9.03 -11.53 -25.17
C ALA A 38 -8.05 -10.99 -24.13
N ASP A 39 -7.57 -9.75 -24.29
CA ASP A 39 -6.62 -9.12 -23.37
C ASP A 39 -7.25 -8.78 -22.00
N LEU A 40 -8.59 -8.68 -21.94
CA LEU A 40 -9.36 -8.39 -20.73
C LEU A 40 -9.95 -9.65 -20.07
N ALA A 41 -9.79 -10.81 -20.70
CA ALA A 41 -10.43 -12.04 -20.28
C ALA A 41 -9.87 -12.53 -18.94
N LEU A 42 -10.75 -12.92 -18.02
CA LEU A 42 -10.37 -13.44 -16.70
C LEU A 42 -10.46 -14.97 -16.61
N GLN A 43 -10.89 -15.64 -17.68
CA GLN A 43 -10.76 -17.08 -17.82
C GLN A 43 -9.39 -17.43 -18.38
N ARG A 44 -8.74 -18.45 -17.78
CA ARG A 44 -7.61 -19.11 -18.42
C ARG A 44 -8.11 -19.77 -19.69
N GLY A 45 -7.98 -19.07 -20.81
CA GLY A 45 -8.05 -19.71 -22.12
C GLY A 45 -6.88 -20.68 -22.25
N ALA A 46 -7.08 -21.80 -22.96
CA ALA A 46 -6.01 -22.70 -23.37
C ALA A 46 -5.11 -22.05 -24.45
N ALA A 47 -4.77 -20.77 -24.27
CA ALA A 47 -4.01 -19.95 -25.20
C ALA A 47 -2.52 -19.88 -24.82
N GLU A 48 -2.01 -20.85 -24.06
CA GLU A 48 -0.57 -21.04 -23.93
C GLU A 48 0.00 -21.59 -25.26
N GLY A 49 0.24 -20.65 -26.17
CA GLY A 49 1.13 -20.84 -27.31
C GLY A 49 0.47 -21.29 -28.60
N ASP A 50 -0.40 -20.43 -29.13
CA ASP A 50 -0.68 -20.42 -30.56
C ASP A 50 0.37 -19.53 -31.25
N ASP A 51 1.34 -20.14 -31.93
CA ASP A 51 2.40 -19.42 -32.63
C ASP A 51 1.82 -18.45 -33.68
N ALA A 52 0.59 -18.70 -34.16
CA ALA A 52 -0.13 -17.79 -35.04
C ALA A 52 -0.48 -16.45 -34.37
N VAL A 53 -0.88 -16.46 -33.10
CA VAL A 53 -1.20 -15.24 -32.33
C VAL A 53 0.05 -14.40 -32.10
N VAL A 54 1.17 -15.05 -31.76
CA VAL A 54 2.46 -14.38 -31.58
C VAL A 54 2.96 -13.78 -32.90
N ALA A 55 2.80 -14.51 -34.00
CA ALA A 55 3.16 -14.04 -35.33
C ALA A 55 2.34 -12.81 -35.75
N GLU A 56 1.03 -12.82 -35.49
CA GLU A 56 0.13 -11.69 -35.76
C GLU A 56 0.51 -10.46 -34.91
N ASP A 57 0.67 -10.62 -33.60
CA ASP A 57 0.94 -9.51 -32.67
C ASP A 57 2.31 -8.85 -32.92
N LEU A 58 3.33 -9.64 -33.30
CA LEU A 58 4.67 -9.13 -33.62
C LEU A 58 4.83 -8.76 -35.11
N GLY A 59 3.83 -9.04 -35.94
CA GLY A 59 3.91 -8.84 -37.39
C GLY A 59 5.05 -9.63 -38.05
N CYS A 60 5.31 -10.85 -37.59
CA CYS A 60 6.41 -11.69 -38.05
C CYS A 60 5.93 -13.02 -38.68
N ALA A 61 6.84 -13.76 -39.30
CA ALA A 61 6.50 -15.06 -39.88
C ALA A 61 6.24 -16.10 -38.78
N LEU A 62 5.37 -17.07 -39.06
CA LEU A 62 4.99 -18.13 -38.11
C LEU A 62 6.20 -18.95 -37.63
N GLU A 63 7.18 -19.14 -38.52
CA GLU A 63 8.47 -19.76 -38.21
C GLU A 63 9.30 -18.93 -37.22
N THR A 64 9.28 -17.60 -37.35
CA THR A 64 9.96 -16.68 -36.43
C THR A 64 9.28 -16.67 -35.06
N ALA A 65 7.95 -16.69 -35.02
CA ALA A 65 7.19 -16.81 -33.78
C ALA A 65 7.48 -18.13 -33.04
N ALA A 66 7.51 -19.25 -33.77
CA ALA A 66 7.89 -20.55 -33.22
C ALA A 66 9.33 -20.55 -32.67
N ALA A 67 10.27 -19.94 -33.40
CA ALA A 67 11.66 -19.80 -32.94
C ALA A 67 11.76 -18.93 -31.68
N LEU A 68 11.06 -17.78 -31.65
CA LEU A 68 11.00 -16.91 -30.47
C LEU A 68 10.43 -17.65 -29.26
N ARG A 69 9.34 -18.39 -29.45
CA ARG A 69 8.73 -19.19 -28.38
C ARG A 69 9.69 -20.26 -27.87
N ALA A 70 10.41 -20.95 -28.76
CA ALA A 70 11.38 -21.95 -28.38
C ALA A 70 12.49 -21.33 -27.51
N VAL A 71 13.08 -20.20 -27.94
CA VAL A 71 14.17 -19.50 -27.24
C VAL A 71 13.73 -18.82 -25.95
N CYS A 72 12.51 -18.30 -25.89
CA CYS A 72 11.94 -17.62 -24.72
C CYS A 72 11.10 -18.55 -23.83
N SER A 73 11.19 -19.87 -24.05
CA SER A 73 10.46 -20.85 -23.25
C SER A 73 10.98 -20.89 -21.81
N ILE A 74 10.12 -21.32 -20.87
CA ILE A 74 10.53 -21.58 -19.48
C ILE A 74 11.68 -22.60 -19.43
N ASP A 75 11.71 -23.55 -20.36
CA ASP A 75 12.78 -24.54 -20.42
C ASP A 75 14.10 -23.96 -20.93
N SER A 76 14.09 -22.92 -21.78
CA SER A 76 15.29 -22.16 -22.13
C SER A 76 15.80 -21.26 -20.99
N LEU A 77 14.95 -20.91 -20.03
CA LEU A 77 15.36 -20.24 -18.79
C LEU A 77 15.99 -21.20 -17.77
N LYS A 78 15.78 -22.52 -17.92
CA LYS A 78 16.42 -23.52 -17.07
C LYS A 78 17.81 -23.83 -17.64
N CYS A 79 18.86 -23.58 -16.86
CA CYS A 79 20.17 -24.18 -17.14
C CYS A 79 20.03 -25.71 -17.14
N ALA A 80 20.51 -26.38 -18.18
CA ALA A 80 20.34 -27.83 -18.34
C ALA A 80 20.95 -28.59 -17.14
N ASN A 81 20.08 -29.20 -16.32
CA ASN A 81 20.35 -30.31 -15.39
C ASN A 81 21.54 -30.19 -14.43
N LYS A 82 22.03 -28.99 -14.14
CA LYS A 82 22.93 -28.81 -13.00
C LYS A 82 22.11 -28.25 -11.86
N GLU A 83 21.97 -29.04 -10.79
CA GLU A 83 21.78 -28.45 -9.46
C GLU A 83 23.03 -27.61 -9.19
N GLU A 84 23.07 -26.40 -9.75
CA GLU A 84 24.13 -25.46 -9.44
C GLU A 84 23.85 -24.98 -8.02
N ASP A 85 24.75 -25.34 -7.11
CA ASP A 85 24.73 -24.84 -5.74
C ASP A 85 24.71 -23.32 -5.81
N SER A 86 23.58 -22.74 -5.42
CA SER A 86 23.38 -21.30 -5.54
C SER A 86 24.41 -20.52 -4.71
N GLU A 87 25.04 -21.15 -3.72
CA GLU A 87 26.06 -20.53 -2.88
C GLU A 87 27.44 -20.43 -3.57
N VAL A 88 27.63 -21.08 -4.72
CA VAL A 88 28.85 -20.98 -5.52
C VAL A 88 28.76 -19.78 -6.46
N ILE A 89 29.58 -18.75 -6.20
CA ILE A 89 29.64 -17.54 -7.03
C ILE A 89 30.74 -17.69 -8.08
N PRO A 90 30.44 -17.53 -9.39
CA PRO A 90 31.44 -17.60 -10.44
C PRO A 90 32.53 -16.51 -10.28
N GLU A 91 33.79 -16.90 -10.44
CA GLU A 91 34.94 -15.99 -10.23
C GLU A 91 35.03 -14.87 -11.27
N ASP A 92 34.51 -15.09 -12.49
CA ASP A 92 34.68 -14.20 -13.66
C ASP A 92 33.57 -13.15 -13.81
N THR A 93 33.01 -12.64 -12.70
CA THR A 93 31.83 -11.76 -12.78
C THR A 93 32.03 -10.38 -12.17
N ASN A 94 31.85 -9.33 -12.99
CA ASN A 94 31.89 -7.92 -12.56
C ASN A 94 30.56 -7.40 -11.98
N LEU A 95 29.57 -8.27 -11.77
CA LEU A 95 28.25 -7.88 -11.29
C LEU A 95 28.28 -7.47 -9.81
N VAL A 96 27.80 -6.25 -9.53
CA VAL A 96 27.73 -5.69 -8.16
C VAL A 96 26.88 -6.58 -7.25
N THR A 97 25.80 -7.16 -7.77
CA THR A 97 24.91 -8.07 -7.03
C THR A 97 25.63 -9.32 -6.52
N LEU A 98 26.50 -9.93 -7.35
CA LEU A 98 27.29 -11.10 -6.95
C LEU A 98 28.37 -10.73 -5.93
N ARG A 99 28.96 -9.53 -6.03
CA ARG A 99 29.90 -9.02 -5.01
C ARG A 99 29.21 -8.81 -3.65
N ILE A 100 27.98 -8.29 -3.64
CA ILE A 100 27.16 -8.15 -2.43
C ILE A 100 26.83 -9.54 -1.88
N ARG A 101 26.41 -10.48 -2.73
CA ARG A 101 26.13 -11.87 -2.33
C ARG A 101 27.36 -12.52 -1.70
N LYS A 102 28.54 -12.41 -2.30
CA LYS A 102 29.81 -12.96 -1.79
C LYS A 102 30.09 -12.47 -0.37
N LYS A 103 29.98 -11.16 -0.13
CA LYS A 103 30.13 -10.58 1.21
C LYS A 103 29.12 -11.14 2.22
N THR A 104 27.88 -11.39 1.79
CA THR A 104 26.86 -11.99 2.67
C THR A 104 27.18 -13.44 3.00
N LEU A 105 27.68 -14.22 2.03
CA LEU A 105 28.09 -15.61 2.24
C LEU A 105 29.31 -15.71 3.16
N GLU A 106 30.36 -14.93 2.90
CA GLU A 106 31.55 -14.82 3.75
C GLU A 106 31.15 -14.43 5.19
N ARG A 107 30.25 -13.45 5.35
CA ARG A 107 29.74 -13.08 6.66
C ARG A 107 28.97 -14.22 7.35
N ARG A 108 28.18 -15.02 6.63
CA ARG A 108 27.47 -16.20 7.18
C ARG A 108 28.42 -17.33 7.57
N GLU A 109 29.56 -17.46 6.90
CA GLU A 109 30.61 -18.41 7.30
C GLU A 109 31.37 -17.92 8.53
N GLU A 110 31.70 -16.62 8.57
CA GLU A 110 32.40 -15.98 9.69
C GLU A 110 31.55 -15.85 10.95
N THR A 111 30.24 -15.63 10.79
CA THR A 111 29.29 -15.54 11.89
C THR A 111 28.30 -16.68 11.81
N ILE A 112 28.16 -17.50 12.87
CA ILE A 112 27.14 -18.56 13.01
C ILE A 112 25.69 -17.98 13.08
N ILE A 113 25.51 -16.74 12.62
CA ILE A 113 24.26 -16.02 12.55
C ILE A 113 23.58 -16.42 11.23
N ILE A 114 22.65 -17.36 11.32
CA ILE A 114 21.71 -17.63 10.24
C ILE A 114 20.76 -16.43 10.19
N ASP A 115 20.85 -15.65 9.11
CA ASP A 115 19.90 -14.59 8.81
C ASP A 115 18.56 -15.26 8.44
N ARG A 116 17.80 -15.66 9.47
CA ARG A 116 16.45 -16.17 9.29
C ARG A 116 15.67 -15.05 8.61
N ALA A 117 14.97 -15.37 7.52
CA ALA A 117 13.99 -14.47 6.92
C ALA A 117 13.23 -13.78 8.05
N CYS A 118 13.30 -12.45 8.08
CA CYS A 118 12.77 -11.70 9.20
C CYS A 118 11.31 -12.14 9.35
N ARG A 119 10.84 -12.40 10.58
CA ARG A 119 9.44 -12.84 10.80
C ARG A 119 8.43 -11.94 10.09
N GLN A 120 8.78 -10.66 9.92
CA GLN A 120 8.06 -9.68 9.10
C GLN A 120 7.94 -10.05 7.62
N GLU A 121 9.02 -10.51 6.98
CA GLU A 121 9.06 -10.90 5.57
C GLU A 121 8.25 -12.16 5.33
N THR A 122 8.35 -13.16 6.21
CA THR A 122 7.48 -14.35 6.15
C THR A 122 6.01 -13.97 6.27
N PHE A 123 5.66 -13.08 7.19
CA PHE A 123 4.28 -12.60 7.35
C PHE A 123 3.77 -11.83 6.13
N ILE A 124 4.60 -10.96 5.54
CA ILE A 124 4.23 -10.24 4.30
C ILE A 124 4.00 -11.23 3.17
N TYR A 125 4.90 -12.18 2.97
CA TYR A 125 4.77 -13.20 1.93
C TYR A 125 3.50 -14.04 2.11
N GLU A 126 3.22 -14.48 3.34
CA GLU A 126 1.99 -15.23 3.64
C GLU A 126 0.75 -14.40 3.29
N MET A 127 0.72 -13.12 3.68
CA MET A 127 -0.39 -12.22 3.39
C MET A 127 -0.57 -11.96 1.89
N GLU A 128 0.51 -11.76 1.12
CA GLU A 128 0.46 -11.62 -0.34
C GLU A 128 -0.06 -12.92 -0.98
N SER A 129 0.52 -14.07 -0.60
CA SER A 129 0.20 -15.38 -1.17
C SER A 129 -1.25 -15.81 -0.94
N HIS A 130 -1.85 -15.38 0.18
CA HIS A 130 -3.25 -15.67 0.49
C HIS A 130 -4.24 -15.12 -0.53
N SER A 131 -3.85 -14.17 -1.37
CA SER A 131 -4.76 -13.52 -2.32
C SER A 131 -4.57 -13.95 -3.77
N ILE A 132 -3.42 -14.53 -4.10
CA ILE A 132 -3.02 -14.87 -5.46
C ILE A 132 -3.98 -15.91 -6.07
N GLY A 133 -4.53 -15.61 -7.23
CA GLY A 133 -5.41 -16.50 -7.99
C GLY A 133 -6.72 -16.88 -7.30
N LYS A 134 -7.08 -16.24 -6.18
CA LYS A 134 -8.32 -16.56 -5.46
C LYS A 134 -9.54 -16.20 -6.29
N ARG A 135 -10.50 -17.12 -6.33
CA ARG A 135 -11.79 -16.93 -6.99
C ARG A 135 -12.92 -17.05 -5.96
N PRO A 136 -14.00 -16.27 -6.12
CA PRO A 136 -15.12 -16.31 -5.18
C PRO A 136 -15.89 -17.62 -5.31
N GLN A 137 -16.49 -18.07 -4.21
CA GLN A 137 -17.46 -19.18 -4.24
C GLN A 137 -18.75 -18.77 -4.96
N ASN A 138 -19.16 -17.51 -4.82
CA ASN A 138 -20.35 -16.96 -5.45
C ASN A 138 -19.97 -16.13 -6.68
N GLN A 139 -20.51 -16.50 -7.85
CA GLN A 139 -20.25 -15.82 -9.12
C GLN A 139 -20.59 -14.32 -9.10
N LYS A 140 -21.53 -13.88 -8.25
CA LYS A 140 -21.87 -12.46 -8.10
C LYS A 140 -20.73 -11.61 -7.53
N ASN A 141 -19.82 -12.24 -6.80
CA ASN A 141 -18.66 -11.59 -6.20
C ASN A 141 -17.45 -11.59 -7.15
N LEU A 142 -17.59 -12.12 -8.37
CA LEU A 142 -16.51 -12.09 -9.33
C LEU A 142 -16.27 -10.67 -9.82
N ILE A 143 -15.01 -10.26 -9.82
CA ILE A 143 -14.59 -9.00 -10.42
C ILE A 143 -14.88 -9.02 -11.93
N LYS A 144 -15.34 -7.89 -12.45
CA LYS A 144 -15.66 -7.74 -13.87
C LYS A 144 -14.39 -7.58 -14.70
N GLU A 145 -14.45 -8.07 -15.93
CA GLU A 145 -13.38 -7.85 -16.92
C GLU A 145 -13.15 -6.36 -17.15
N GLY A 146 -11.88 -5.96 -17.20
CA GLY A 146 -11.48 -4.57 -17.35
C GLY A 146 -11.78 -3.66 -16.15
N GLU A 147 -12.04 -4.21 -14.96
CA GLU A 147 -12.01 -3.46 -13.70
C GLU A 147 -10.60 -2.91 -13.44
N LEU A 148 -10.52 -1.75 -12.77
CA LEU A 148 -9.24 -1.17 -12.36
C LEU A 148 -8.85 -1.64 -10.95
N ILE A 149 -7.56 -1.87 -10.75
CA ILE A 149 -6.94 -2.08 -9.45
C ILE A 149 -5.94 -0.93 -9.22
N LEU A 150 -6.07 -0.27 -8.08
CA LEU A 150 -5.16 0.79 -7.65
C LEU A 150 -4.34 0.28 -6.46
N THR A 151 -3.03 0.53 -6.48
CA THR A 151 -2.13 0.22 -5.36
C THR A 151 -1.91 1.46 -4.50
N LEU A 152 -2.42 1.42 -3.27
CA LEU A 152 -2.33 2.50 -2.30
C LEU A 152 -1.32 2.16 -1.22
N ASN A 153 -0.36 3.06 -1.03
CA ASN A 153 0.59 3.03 0.08
C ASN A 153 0.17 4.05 1.13
N ILE A 154 -0.19 3.56 2.31
CA ILE A 154 -0.59 4.37 3.47
C ILE A 154 0.61 4.43 4.43
N PHE A 155 1.04 5.63 4.74
CA PHE A 155 2.17 5.88 5.64
C PHE A 155 1.70 6.01 7.09
N TYR A 156 2.67 5.95 8.01
CA TYR A 156 2.42 6.26 9.40
C TYR A 156 1.89 7.69 9.57
N PRO A 157 1.10 7.93 10.63
CA PRO A 157 0.70 9.27 10.99
C PRO A 157 1.92 10.20 11.09
N VAL A 158 1.80 11.43 10.59
CA VAL A 158 2.89 12.42 10.57
C VAL A 158 3.42 12.71 11.99
N ILE A 159 2.60 12.51 13.02
CA ILE A 159 2.96 12.60 14.44
C ILE A 159 4.02 11.56 14.87
N PHE A 160 4.15 10.42 14.19
CA PHE A 160 5.17 9.41 14.49
C PHE A 160 6.51 9.70 13.82
N GLN A 161 7.27 10.63 14.39
CA GLN A 161 8.57 11.07 13.86
C GLN A 161 9.54 9.91 13.54
N LYS A 162 9.57 8.86 14.37
CA LYS A 162 10.45 7.68 14.17
C LYS A 162 10.19 6.96 12.83
N HIS A 163 8.98 7.04 12.31
CA HIS A 163 8.56 6.31 11.11
C HIS A 163 8.28 7.24 9.93
N LYS A 164 8.63 8.52 10.04
CA LYS A 164 8.40 9.55 9.03
C LYS A 164 9.09 9.27 7.69
N GLU A 165 10.23 8.59 7.72
CA GLU A 165 11.07 8.31 6.54
C GLU A 165 11.10 6.82 6.14
N CYS A 166 10.31 5.97 6.82
CA CYS A 166 10.36 4.53 6.63
C CYS A 166 9.10 3.98 5.96
N LYS A 167 9.26 2.83 5.29
CA LYS A 167 8.30 1.99 4.55
C LYS A 167 6.81 2.26 4.87
N PRO A 168 5.92 2.22 3.86
CA PRO A 168 4.49 2.36 4.10
C PRO A 168 4.02 1.43 5.21
N TYR A 169 3.19 1.98 6.10
CA TYR A 169 2.58 1.25 7.21
C TYR A 169 1.70 0.12 6.69
N GLN A 170 0.94 0.39 5.63
CA GLN A 170 0.00 -0.53 5.02
C GLN A 170 -0.01 -0.29 3.50
N THR A 171 0.00 -1.36 2.70
CA THR A 171 -0.26 -1.31 1.27
C THR A 171 -1.53 -2.08 0.99
N VAL A 172 -2.47 -1.43 0.30
CA VAL A 172 -3.80 -1.95 0.02
C VAL A 172 -4.08 -1.85 -1.48
N LEU A 173 -4.67 -2.89 -2.04
CA LEU A 173 -5.25 -2.86 -3.38
C LEU A 173 -6.74 -2.53 -3.27
N VAL A 174 -7.20 -1.54 -4.02
CA VAL A 174 -8.62 -1.17 -4.10
C VAL A 174 -9.10 -1.28 -5.55
N LEU A 175 -10.38 -1.57 -5.72
CA LEU A 175 -10.99 -1.56 -7.05
C LEU A 175 -11.40 -0.14 -7.44
N GLY A 176 -11.34 0.18 -8.72
CA GLY A 176 -11.86 1.44 -9.26
C GLY A 176 -13.33 1.67 -8.88
N SER A 177 -14.13 0.60 -8.91
CA SER A 177 -15.56 0.64 -8.54
C SER A 177 -15.85 0.66 -7.04
N GLN A 178 -14.85 0.58 -6.15
CA GLN A 178 -15.08 0.65 -4.70
C GLN A 178 -15.29 2.08 -4.22
N LYS A 179 -16.13 2.21 -3.20
CA LYS A 179 -16.36 3.49 -2.53
C LYS A 179 -15.16 3.90 -1.70
N LEU A 180 -14.91 5.20 -1.60
CA LEU A 180 -13.80 5.73 -0.80
C LEU A 180 -13.95 5.36 0.69
N THR A 181 -15.19 5.21 1.17
CA THR A 181 -15.49 4.77 2.52
C THR A 181 -14.99 3.36 2.82
N GLU A 182 -14.94 2.46 1.82
CA GLU A 182 -14.41 1.11 1.99
C GLU A 182 -12.91 1.15 2.29
N LEU A 183 -12.15 2.03 1.63
CA LEU A 183 -10.75 2.26 1.97
C LEU A 183 -10.64 2.75 3.41
N LYS A 184 -11.39 3.80 3.78
CA LYS A 184 -11.35 4.37 5.15
C LYS A 184 -11.57 3.29 6.20
N ASP A 185 -12.55 2.41 6.00
CA ASP A 185 -12.86 1.35 6.97
C ASP A 185 -11.78 0.25 7.01
N SER A 186 -10.95 0.12 5.96
CA SER A 186 -9.84 -0.84 5.89
C SER A 186 -8.52 -0.34 6.49
N ILE A 187 -8.40 0.97 6.75
CA ILE A 187 -7.18 1.56 7.33
C ILE A 187 -7.11 1.18 8.81
N SER A 188 -6.00 0.57 9.20
CA SER A 188 -5.77 0.08 10.56
C SER A 188 -4.84 1.03 11.34
N CYS A 189 -5.27 2.24 11.69
CA CYS A 189 -4.38 3.14 12.44
C CYS A 189 -4.19 2.67 13.89
N VAL A 190 -2.99 2.90 14.47
CA VAL A 190 -2.73 2.62 15.89
C VAL A 190 -3.59 3.51 16.79
N SER A 191 -3.81 4.76 16.39
CA SER A 191 -4.66 5.71 17.12
C SER A 191 -6.11 5.22 17.21
N ASP A 192 -6.58 4.41 16.27
CA ASP A 192 -7.92 3.81 16.30
C ASP A 192 -8.08 2.72 17.36
N LEU A 193 -6.97 2.11 17.79
CA LEU A 193 -6.94 1.01 18.75
C LEU A 193 -6.71 1.48 20.20
N GLN A 194 -6.51 2.78 20.40
CA GLN A 194 -6.34 3.34 21.73
C GLN A 194 -7.69 3.42 22.45
N ILE A 195 -7.67 3.21 23.77
CA ILE A 195 -8.80 3.56 24.63
C ILE A 195 -8.55 5.01 25.06
N GLY A 196 -9.41 5.92 24.60
CA GLY A 196 -9.28 7.34 24.90
C GLY A 196 -9.82 7.67 26.30
N GLY A 197 -9.09 8.49 27.04
CA GLY A 197 -9.54 9.05 28.32
C GLY A 197 -8.46 9.06 29.40
N GLU A 198 -8.71 9.85 30.45
CA GLU A 198 -7.95 9.81 31.70
C GLU A 198 -8.73 8.89 32.66
N LEU A 199 -8.09 7.82 33.12
CA LEU A 199 -8.74 6.77 33.89
C LEU A 199 -7.98 6.44 35.18
N SER A 200 -7.03 7.28 35.61
CA SER A 200 -6.26 7.06 36.85
C SER A 200 -7.14 6.97 38.08
N SER A 201 -8.24 7.73 38.12
CA SER A 201 -9.15 7.74 39.26
C SER A 201 -10.09 6.52 39.30
N GLN A 202 -10.40 5.90 38.15
CA GLN A 202 -11.36 4.80 38.03
C GLN A 202 -10.91 3.78 36.95
N PRO A 203 -9.77 3.08 37.15
CA PRO A 203 -9.21 2.19 36.14
C PRO A 203 -10.09 0.97 35.83
N ASP A 204 -10.85 0.48 36.82
CA ASP A 204 -11.77 -0.65 36.65
C ASP A 204 -13.00 -0.32 35.77
N GLN A 205 -13.22 0.96 35.47
CA GLN A 205 -14.31 1.43 34.61
C GLN A 205 -13.83 1.79 33.20
N ALA A 206 -12.67 1.28 32.78
CA ALA A 206 -12.16 1.50 31.44
C ALA A 206 -13.22 1.12 30.39
N PRO A 207 -13.60 2.04 29.49
CA PRO A 207 -14.61 1.75 28.49
C PRO A 207 -14.11 0.68 27.52
N GLU A 208 -15.03 -0.16 27.05
CA GLU A 208 -14.75 -1.13 25.98
C GLU A 208 -14.61 -0.44 24.60
N HIS A 209 -15.11 0.79 24.48
CA HIS A 209 -15.10 1.55 23.24
C HIS A 209 -13.69 2.06 22.91
N LEU A 210 -13.27 1.81 21.67
CA LEU A 210 -12.01 2.28 21.15
C LEU A 210 -12.15 3.70 20.59
N SER A 211 -11.03 4.41 20.40
CA SER A 211 -11.01 5.75 19.82
C SER A 211 -11.76 5.83 18.49
N LYS A 212 -11.69 4.79 17.64
CA LYS A 212 -12.45 4.75 16.38
C LYS A 212 -13.98 4.75 16.56
N ASP A 213 -14.48 4.25 17.69
CA ASP A 213 -15.91 4.17 17.98
C ASP A 213 -16.45 5.53 18.44
N LEU A 214 -15.60 6.32 19.08
CA LEU A 214 -15.90 7.66 19.57
C LEU A 214 -15.65 8.74 18.51
N TYR A 215 -14.51 8.67 17.83
CA TYR A 215 -14.00 9.68 16.91
C TYR A 215 -14.13 9.23 15.46
N LYS A 216 -15.38 9.19 14.99
CA LYS A 216 -15.75 8.62 13.69
C LYS A 216 -15.46 9.51 12.48
N SER A 217 -15.18 10.79 12.73
CA SER A 217 -14.97 11.80 11.70
C SER A 217 -13.65 11.56 10.98
N ALA A 218 -13.68 11.56 9.65
CA ALA A 218 -12.50 11.42 8.80
C ALA A 218 -12.72 12.08 7.45
N PHE A 219 -11.63 12.45 6.77
CA PHE A 219 -11.65 12.81 5.36
C PHE A 219 -10.50 12.18 4.58
N LEU A 220 -10.74 12.02 3.28
CA LEU A 220 -9.70 11.82 2.27
C LEU A 220 -9.56 13.12 1.46
N TYR A 221 -8.34 13.51 1.13
CA TYR A 221 -8.06 14.71 0.34
C TYR A 221 -7.32 14.35 -0.95
N PHE A 222 -7.98 14.59 -2.08
CA PHE A 222 -7.41 14.40 -3.42
C PHE A 222 -7.65 15.63 -4.28
N GLU A 223 -6.60 16.16 -4.92
CA GLU A 223 -6.64 17.25 -5.91
C GLU A 223 -7.60 18.42 -5.54
N GLY A 224 -7.53 18.92 -4.31
CA GLY A 224 -8.32 20.07 -3.87
C GLY A 224 -9.70 19.74 -3.30
N ILE A 225 -10.09 18.46 -3.24
CA ILE A 225 -11.40 18.03 -2.74
C ILE A 225 -11.23 17.24 -1.44
N PHE A 226 -11.92 17.67 -0.38
CA PHE A 226 -12.06 16.97 0.89
C PHE A 226 -13.32 16.08 0.88
N TYR A 227 -13.12 14.78 0.73
CA TYR A 227 -14.16 13.76 0.84
C TYR A 227 -14.35 13.41 2.31
N ASN A 228 -15.31 14.07 2.97
CA ASN A 228 -15.62 13.86 4.38
C ASN A 228 -16.57 12.67 4.56
N ASP A 229 -16.30 11.78 5.51
CA ASP A 229 -17.22 10.70 5.88
C ASP A 229 -18.45 11.30 6.57
N LYS A 230 -19.62 11.29 5.91
CA LYS A 230 -20.87 11.85 6.46
C LYS A 230 -21.95 10.77 6.65
N ARG A 231 -21.54 9.49 6.69
CA ARG A 231 -22.45 8.34 6.87
C ARG A 231 -23.18 8.33 8.21
N GLN A 232 -22.60 8.96 9.24
CA GLN A 232 -23.18 9.00 10.58
C GLN A 232 -23.40 10.45 11.02
N SER A 233 -24.45 10.67 11.81
CA SER A 233 -24.83 12.01 12.28
C SER A 233 -23.78 12.67 13.17
N GLU A 234 -22.96 11.86 13.84
CA GLU A 234 -21.90 12.30 14.74
C GLU A 234 -20.63 12.72 13.99
N CYS A 235 -20.51 12.35 12.71
CA CYS A 235 -19.37 12.75 11.90
C CYS A 235 -19.39 14.27 11.66
N ARG A 236 -18.31 14.92 12.08
CA ARG A 236 -18.07 16.34 11.89
C ARG A 236 -17.27 16.56 10.61
N ASP A 237 -17.53 17.68 9.97
CA ASP A 237 -16.72 18.15 8.86
C ASP A 237 -15.38 18.67 9.38
N LEU A 238 -14.36 17.80 9.34
CA LEU A 238 -13.01 18.12 9.79
C LEU A 238 -12.31 19.10 8.83
N SER A 239 -12.71 19.12 7.55
CA SER A 239 -12.09 19.98 6.54
C SER A 239 -12.47 21.47 6.68
N ARG A 240 -13.60 21.78 7.34
CA ARG A 240 -14.11 23.14 7.50
C ARG A 240 -13.04 24.12 7.99
N THR A 241 -12.34 23.78 9.06
CA THR A 241 -11.31 24.66 9.64
C THR A 241 -10.17 24.94 8.66
N ILE A 242 -9.80 23.95 7.84
CA ILE A 242 -8.73 24.07 6.84
C ILE A 242 -9.19 25.01 5.72
N ILE A 243 -10.43 24.85 5.25
CA ILE A 243 -11.01 25.69 4.19
C ILE A 243 -11.14 27.14 4.66
N GLU A 244 -11.75 27.36 5.83
CA GLU A 244 -11.88 28.71 6.43
C GLU A 244 -10.51 29.37 6.63
N TRP A 245 -9.53 28.61 7.13
CA TRP A 245 -8.15 29.08 7.28
C TRP A 245 -7.52 29.47 5.92
N SER A 246 -7.77 28.68 4.87
CA SER A 246 -7.25 28.93 3.52
C SER A 246 -7.87 30.19 2.88
N GLU A 247 -9.15 30.48 3.16
CA GLU A 247 -9.89 31.62 2.63
C GLU A 247 -9.63 32.92 3.42
N SER A 248 -9.24 32.80 4.69
CA SER A 248 -9.03 33.96 5.58
C SER A 248 -7.94 34.94 5.11
N ARG A 249 -7.03 34.50 4.22
CA ARG A 249 -5.94 35.30 3.66
C ARG A 249 -5.69 34.85 2.22
N ASP A 250 -5.25 35.76 1.36
CA ASP A 250 -4.80 35.40 0.01
C ASP A 250 -3.48 34.61 0.10
N ARG A 251 -3.59 33.29 0.27
CA ARG A 251 -2.49 32.34 0.42
C ARG A 251 -2.18 31.57 -0.87
N GLY A 252 -2.89 31.88 -1.96
CA GLY A 252 -2.74 31.18 -3.24
C GLY A 252 -3.42 29.80 -3.32
N TYR A 253 -4.09 29.34 -2.26
CA TYR A 253 -4.97 28.16 -2.33
C TYR A 253 -6.27 28.57 -3.03
N LYS A 254 -6.59 27.91 -4.16
CA LYS A 254 -7.84 28.17 -4.90
C LYS A 254 -8.65 26.89 -4.98
N ASN A 255 -9.96 27.04 -4.88
CA ASN A 255 -10.96 26.01 -5.18
C ASN A 255 -10.92 24.77 -4.27
N LEU A 256 -10.64 24.93 -2.98
CA LEU A 256 -10.85 23.84 -2.02
C LEU A 256 -12.34 23.55 -1.92
N GLN A 257 -12.71 22.28 -2.06
CA GLN A 257 -14.09 21.83 -2.09
C GLN A 257 -14.34 20.74 -1.07
N THR A 258 -15.59 20.55 -0.67
CA THR A 258 -16.00 19.41 0.15
C THR A 258 -16.98 18.53 -0.60
N ALA A 259 -16.88 17.23 -0.37
CA ALA A 259 -17.79 16.23 -0.90
C ALA A 259 -18.09 15.19 0.17
N LYS A 260 -19.20 14.47 0.01
CA LYS A 260 -19.54 13.30 0.83
C LYS A 260 -18.74 12.10 0.35
N MET A 261 -17.97 11.48 1.23
CA MET A 261 -17.10 10.35 0.89
C MET A 261 -17.90 9.15 0.35
N GLU A 262 -19.10 8.93 0.88
CA GLU A 262 -20.01 7.83 0.50
C GLU A 262 -20.56 7.94 -0.93
N ASP A 263 -20.50 9.13 -1.54
CA ASP A 263 -21.03 9.35 -2.89
C ASP A 263 -20.01 8.98 -3.98
N TYR A 264 -18.71 8.87 -3.65
CA TYR A 264 -17.63 8.72 -4.62
C TYR A 264 -16.97 7.33 -4.61
N THR A 265 -16.54 6.89 -5.78
CA THR A 265 -15.67 5.73 -6.01
C THR A 265 -14.28 6.15 -6.45
N PHE A 266 -13.33 5.22 -6.49
CA PHE A 266 -11.99 5.51 -7.02
C PHE A 266 -12.00 5.90 -8.50
N ASN A 267 -12.96 5.39 -9.28
CA ASN A 267 -13.14 5.78 -10.68
C ASN A 267 -13.51 7.26 -10.86
N ASP A 268 -14.10 7.89 -9.86
CA ASP A 268 -14.53 9.29 -9.91
C ASP A 268 -13.39 10.27 -9.57
N LEU A 269 -12.25 9.75 -9.11
CA LEU A 269 -11.13 10.58 -8.68
C LEU A 269 -10.32 11.11 -9.87
N SER A 270 -9.85 12.34 -9.71
CA SER A 270 -8.76 12.90 -10.49
C SER A 270 -7.50 12.88 -9.63
N ILE A 271 -6.41 12.27 -10.12
CA ILE A 271 -5.18 12.06 -9.34
C ILE A 271 -3.92 12.16 -10.20
N LYS A 272 -2.78 12.15 -9.52
CA LYS A 272 -1.43 12.01 -10.03
C LYS A 272 -0.83 10.77 -9.38
N VAL A 273 -0.33 9.84 -10.19
CA VAL A 273 0.39 8.67 -9.68
C VAL A 273 1.69 9.14 -9.05
N GLY A 274 2.07 8.52 -7.92
CA GLY A 274 3.26 8.88 -7.15
C GLY A 274 3.15 10.17 -6.32
N PHE A 275 2.00 10.88 -6.38
CA PHE A 275 1.80 12.11 -5.61
C PHE A 275 1.23 11.83 -4.21
N PRO A 276 1.68 12.57 -3.17
CA PRO A 276 1.18 12.41 -1.81
C PRO A 276 -0.20 13.08 -1.63
N TYR A 277 -1.17 12.27 -1.22
CA TYR A 277 -2.49 12.66 -0.76
C TYR A 277 -2.63 12.49 0.75
N LEU A 278 -3.74 12.95 1.31
CA LEU A 278 -3.93 12.97 2.77
C LEU A 278 -5.19 12.21 3.18
N TYR A 279 -5.05 11.35 4.17
CA TYR A 279 -6.14 10.83 4.98
C TYR A 279 -6.00 11.39 6.39
N CYS A 280 -7.06 11.99 6.91
CA CYS A 280 -7.09 12.50 8.28
C CYS A 280 -8.28 11.88 9.01
N HIS A 281 -8.06 11.36 10.20
CA HIS A 281 -9.10 10.86 11.10
C HIS A 281 -8.84 11.34 12.54
N GLN A 282 -9.86 11.26 13.38
CA GLN A 282 -9.83 11.70 14.79
C GLN A 282 -9.50 13.20 15.01
N GLY A 283 -9.35 13.99 13.94
CA GLY A 283 -9.13 15.43 13.98
C GLY A 283 -7.71 15.87 13.67
N ASP A 284 -6.71 15.07 14.03
CA ASP A 284 -5.28 15.39 13.89
C ASP A 284 -4.39 14.20 13.49
N CYS A 285 -4.96 13.00 13.34
CA CYS A 285 -4.20 11.83 12.90
C CYS A 285 -4.11 11.80 11.37
N GLU A 286 -3.05 12.41 10.86
CA GLU A 286 -2.79 12.63 9.43
C GLU A 286 -1.88 11.55 8.83
N HIS A 287 -2.37 10.83 7.84
CA HIS A 287 -1.63 9.83 7.06
C HIS A 287 -1.42 10.29 5.63
N LEU A 288 -0.19 10.15 5.13
CA LEU A 288 0.06 10.27 3.70
C LEU A 288 -0.43 9.01 2.97
N ILE A 289 -1.13 9.21 1.87
CA ILE A 289 -1.57 8.18 0.94
C ILE A 289 -0.92 8.43 -0.41
N ILE A 290 -0.22 7.45 -0.95
CA ILE A 290 0.39 7.54 -2.28
C ILE A 290 -0.18 6.41 -3.14
N ILE A 291 -0.80 6.79 -4.26
CA ILE A 291 -1.22 5.84 -5.29
C ILE A 291 -0.02 5.61 -6.21
N THR A 292 0.61 4.43 -6.13
CA THR A 292 1.84 4.15 -6.89
C THR A 292 1.61 3.43 -8.20
N ASP A 293 0.46 2.78 -8.35
CA ASP A 293 0.15 2.00 -9.55
C ASP A 293 -1.36 1.97 -9.80
N ILE A 294 -1.75 1.96 -11.08
CA ILE A 294 -3.12 1.75 -11.55
C ILE A 294 -3.06 0.86 -12.77
N ARG A 295 -3.75 -0.27 -12.71
CA ARG A 295 -3.76 -1.25 -13.80
C ARG A 295 -5.12 -1.90 -13.95
N LEU A 296 -5.31 -2.62 -15.05
CA LEU A 296 -6.46 -3.49 -15.22
C LEU A 296 -6.27 -4.78 -14.41
N VAL A 297 -7.38 -5.36 -13.97
CA VAL A 297 -7.41 -6.67 -13.32
C VAL A 297 -6.90 -7.75 -14.29
N HIS A 298 -6.09 -8.66 -13.78
CA HIS A 298 -5.50 -9.79 -14.46
C HIS A 298 -6.07 -11.11 -13.92
N GLN A 299 -6.02 -12.18 -14.72
CA GLN A 299 -6.56 -13.50 -14.35
C GLN A 299 -5.93 -14.15 -13.11
N ASP A 300 -4.68 -13.78 -12.78
CA ASP A 300 -3.93 -14.28 -11.62
C ASP A 300 -4.11 -13.40 -10.36
N ASP A 301 -4.84 -12.28 -10.47
CA ASP A 301 -5.21 -11.49 -9.31
C ASP A 301 -6.23 -12.21 -8.42
N CYS A 302 -6.44 -11.65 -7.24
CA CYS A 302 -7.61 -11.98 -6.45
C CYS A 302 -8.87 -11.51 -7.20
N LEU A 303 -9.68 -12.44 -7.71
CA LEU A 303 -10.92 -12.17 -8.44
C LEU A 303 -12.16 -12.16 -7.54
N ASP A 304 -11.99 -12.39 -6.23
CA ASP A 304 -13.08 -12.27 -5.25
C ASP A 304 -13.18 -10.83 -4.74
N ARG A 305 -14.22 -10.12 -5.20
CA ARG A 305 -14.52 -8.74 -4.80
C ARG A 305 -14.66 -8.57 -3.28
N THR A 306 -15.09 -9.59 -2.54
CA THR A 306 -15.34 -9.49 -1.08
C THR A 306 -14.08 -9.37 -0.25
N LEU A 307 -12.92 -9.70 -0.84
CA LEU A 307 -11.62 -9.58 -0.20
C LEU A 307 -11.01 -8.17 -0.37
N TYR A 308 -11.61 -7.32 -1.19
CA TYR A 308 -11.18 -5.94 -1.36
C TYR A 308 -11.90 -5.02 -0.35
N PRO A 309 -11.26 -3.95 0.17
CA PRO A 309 -9.87 -3.56 -0.04
C PRO A 309 -8.86 -4.60 0.47
N LEU A 310 -7.95 -5.01 -0.41
CA LEU A 310 -7.08 -6.15 -0.18
C LEU A 310 -5.74 -5.67 0.40
N SER A 311 -5.52 -5.93 1.68
CA SER A 311 -4.25 -5.59 2.35
C SER A 311 -3.15 -6.57 1.93
N ILE A 312 -2.22 -6.13 1.10
CA ILE A 312 -1.09 -6.93 0.62
C ILE A 312 0.21 -6.70 1.40
N LYS A 313 0.32 -5.57 2.12
CA LYS A 313 1.46 -5.32 3.01
C LYS A 313 1.01 -4.61 4.26
N LYS A 314 1.54 -5.02 5.41
CA LYS A 314 1.28 -4.38 6.69
C LYS A 314 2.50 -4.52 7.58
N HIS A 315 2.97 -3.40 8.11
CA HIS A 315 4.07 -3.40 9.05
C HIS A 315 3.66 -4.04 10.38
N TRP A 316 4.46 -4.96 10.90
CA TRP A 316 4.21 -5.57 12.20
C TRP A 316 4.62 -4.61 13.31
N LEU A 317 3.62 -4.12 14.03
CA LEU A 317 3.84 -3.37 15.26
C LEU A 317 4.14 -4.32 16.41
N TRP A 318 5.33 -4.20 16.98
CA TRP A 318 5.69 -4.99 18.15
C TRP A 318 4.82 -4.57 19.32
N THR A 319 4.06 -5.53 19.85
CA THR A 319 3.31 -5.32 21.08
C THR A 319 4.29 -5.00 22.21
N ARG A 320 4.00 -3.93 22.94
CA ARG A 320 4.80 -3.55 24.10
C ARG A 320 4.35 -4.37 25.28
N LYS A 321 5.31 -4.89 26.04
CA LYS A 321 5.03 -5.65 27.26
C LYS A 321 5.00 -4.73 28.47
N CYS A 322 4.25 -5.13 29.50
CA CYS A 322 4.22 -4.47 30.79
C CYS A 322 5.65 -4.27 31.35
N PHE A 323 5.92 -3.09 31.92
CA PHE A 323 7.23 -2.75 32.48
C PHE A 323 7.58 -3.57 33.72
N VAL A 324 6.58 -4.03 34.48
CA VAL A 324 6.77 -4.81 35.71
C VAL A 324 6.95 -6.28 35.37
N CYS A 325 5.94 -6.94 34.82
CA CYS A 325 5.98 -8.39 34.63
C CYS A 325 6.82 -8.82 33.42
N LYS A 326 7.05 -7.94 32.43
CA LYS A 326 7.74 -8.23 31.16
C LYS A 326 7.17 -9.44 30.37
N MET A 327 5.99 -9.93 30.74
CA MET A 327 5.35 -11.11 30.17
C MET A 327 4.14 -10.75 29.33
N TYR A 328 3.17 -10.06 29.94
CA TYR A 328 1.90 -9.71 29.31
C TYR A 328 2.01 -8.44 28.46
N THR A 329 1.17 -8.37 27.42
CA THR A 329 1.01 -7.17 26.59
C THR A 329 0.47 -6.03 27.46
N ALA A 330 1.05 -4.85 27.33
CA ALA A 330 0.58 -3.68 28.04
C ALA A 330 -0.79 -3.26 27.50
N ARG A 331 -1.68 -2.90 28.43
CA ARG A 331 -3.01 -2.34 28.16
C ARG A 331 -3.11 -0.89 28.62
N TRP A 332 -2.32 -0.52 29.63
CA TRP A 332 -2.32 0.79 30.25
C TRP A 332 -1.05 1.55 29.89
N VAL A 333 -1.23 2.85 29.62
CA VAL A 333 -0.15 3.83 29.59
C VAL A 333 -0.40 4.78 30.75
N THR A 334 0.63 4.98 31.56
CA THR A 334 0.62 5.97 32.64
C THR A 334 1.58 7.08 32.28
N ASN A 335 1.14 8.29 32.55
CA ASN A 335 1.89 9.51 32.30
C ASN A 335 2.05 10.23 33.63
N GLU A 336 3.22 10.83 33.85
CA GLU A 336 3.52 11.60 35.07
C GLU A 336 3.33 10.81 36.39
N ASP A 337 3.39 9.47 36.33
CA ASP A 337 3.29 8.61 37.50
C ASP A 337 4.61 8.61 38.27
N THR A 338 4.59 9.20 39.47
CA THR A 338 5.77 9.32 40.35
C THR A 338 6.27 7.98 40.89
N LEU A 339 5.44 6.94 40.87
CA LEU A 339 5.79 5.58 41.29
C LEU A 339 6.30 4.73 40.12
N ALA A 340 6.09 5.17 38.89
CA ALA A 340 6.52 4.46 37.70
C ALA A 340 8.04 4.61 37.47
N PRO A 341 8.70 3.60 36.88
CA PRO A 341 10.14 3.64 36.65
C PRO A 341 10.59 4.69 35.63
N GLN A 342 9.67 5.15 34.76
CA GLN A 342 9.91 6.18 33.77
C GLN A 342 8.60 6.76 33.25
N ASP A 343 8.64 7.94 32.65
CA ASP A 343 7.50 8.56 31.99
C ASP A 343 7.68 8.55 30.46
N HIS A 344 6.79 7.99 29.64
CA HIS A 344 5.59 7.20 29.96
C HIS A 344 5.92 5.74 30.33
N SER A 345 5.10 5.12 31.19
CA SER A 345 5.22 3.70 31.59
C SER A 345 4.02 2.86 31.16
N LEU A 346 4.30 1.61 30.78
CA LEU A 346 3.31 0.67 30.22
C LEU A 346 3.02 -0.47 31.19
N PHE A 347 1.74 -0.75 31.47
CA PHE A 347 1.32 -1.77 32.43
C PHE A 347 0.29 -2.74 31.83
N CYS A 348 0.27 -3.99 32.31
CA CYS A 348 -0.82 -4.94 32.03
C CYS A 348 -1.96 -4.75 33.02
N ASP A 349 -3.06 -5.45 32.77
CA ASP A 349 -4.23 -5.57 33.64
C ASP A 349 -4.13 -6.72 34.67
N VAL A 350 -3.04 -7.50 34.62
CA VAL A 350 -2.75 -8.63 35.51
C VAL A 350 -1.86 -8.21 36.67
#